data_AF-A0A1B8HSC2-F1
#
_entry.id   AF-A0A1B8HSC2-F1
#
_cell.length_a   1.000
_cell.length_b   1.000
_cell.length_c   1.000
_cell.angle_alpha   90.00
_cell.angle_beta   90.00
_cell.angle_gamma   90.00
#
_symmetry.space_group_name_H-M   'P 1'
#
loop_
_entity.id
_entity.type
_entity.pdbx_description
1 polymer ?
#
loop_
_entity_poly.entity_id
_entity_poly.type
_entity_poly.pdbx_seq_one_letter_code
_entity_poly.pdbx_strand_id
1 'polypeptide(L)'
;MKNPKLIVKPFAKNGQKNVIPENYETSMESNQATWDQGFGQITMLPVAAGGLPPKGQDFNGIFNQVSESIVYLSQGGRFKFSAEYAEAIGGYQKGAILQSDDEKKEYLSLIDNNKVNFNVAPDISASWKVVTTDDMLTQIAGKQPKGEYATKTELANGLSGKQPTGDYATETDLGTKLTKSENGADIPNKQKFIENLGLEDSAHLLSDGNQIFKSGISSEQSLGVKKGAVFIETSIAGNTHPVTKLKRSTGSEIEVLWPSESGKILIHKDIEKITPKIGEFNQSPFRASELSAGWYSCNGDLYDLTSPQGQALNSLSANYKIDWGIKVSNGKINMPTPRQTDGKTAILRPVNGTARLPGSVEGDAMRRLQGDFYARGVMQADGKRSSVGAAWGKNASLFSNASRSTDEQAIMLNTIADYKYEVVDRVMFDTQNTVPSSDEFRMLNMGVTLTMYLGV
;
A
#
# COMPACT_ATOMS: atom_id res chain seq x y z
N MET A 1 -11.00 -20.40 -31.57
CA MET A 1 -11.96 -21.44 -31.98
C MET A 1 -12.63 -21.01 -33.28
N LYS A 2 -12.86 -21.92 -34.22
CA LYS A 2 -13.60 -21.62 -35.46
C LYS A 2 -15.09 -21.58 -35.15
N ASN A 3 -15.83 -20.59 -35.67
CA ASN A 3 -17.28 -20.55 -35.51
C ASN A 3 -17.92 -21.83 -36.06
N PRO A 4 -18.98 -22.35 -35.41
CA PRO A 4 -19.75 -23.46 -35.97
C PRO A 4 -20.37 -23.05 -37.31
N LYS A 5 -20.79 -24.05 -38.10
CA LYS A 5 -21.50 -23.79 -39.36
C LYS A 5 -22.83 -23.09 -39.05
N LEU A 6 -22.98 -21.86 -39.51
CA LEU A 6 -24.18 -21.06 -39.29
C LEU A 6 -25.32 -21.48 -40.23
N ILE A 7 -26.54 -21.46 -39.71
CA ILE A 7 -27.75 -21.66 -40.51
C ILE A 7 -28.05 -20.35 -41.25
N VAL A 8 -28.23 -20.42 -42.58
CA VAL A 8 -28.41 -19.23 -43.43
C VAL A 8 -29.87 -18.84 -43.68
N LYS A 9 -30.81 -19.77 -43.41
CA LYS A 9 -32.25 -19.54 -43.55
C LYS A 9 -33.03 -20.49 -42.64
N PRO A 10 -34.21 -20.09 -42.13
CA PRO A 10 -35.07 -20.98 -41.37
C PRO A 10 -35.46 -22.20 -42.20
N PHE A 11 -35.56 -23.35 -41.54
CA PHE A 11 -36.04 -24.59 -42.12
C PHE A 11 -37.46 -24.39 -42.66
N ALA A 12 -37.78 -24.96 -43.82
CA ALA A 12 -39.09 -24.78 -44.47
C ALA A 12 -39.58 -23.32 -44.58
N LYS A 13 -38.67 -22.31 -44.68
CA LYS A 13 -39.06 -20.89 -44.83
C LYS A 13 -40.13 -20.68 -45.90
N ASN A 14 -39.94 -21.30 -47.06
CA ASN A 14 -40.86 -21.26 -48.21
C ASN A 14 -41.62 -22.59 -48.41
N GLY A 15 -41.50 -23.54 -47.47
CA GLY A 15 -42.16 -24.85 -47.54
C GLY A 15 -43.54 -24.84 -46.88
N GLN A 16 -44.33 -25.90 -47.11
CA GLN A 16 -45.58 -26.10 -46.38
C GLN A 16 -45.30 -26.34 -44.90
N LYS A 17 -45.92 -25.54 -44.03
CA LYS A 17 -45.80 -25.62 -42.58
C LYS A 17 -47.10 -25.21 -41.91
N ASN A 18 -47.38 -25.80 -40.75
CA ASN A 18 -48.47 -25.38 -39.88
C ASN A 18 -47.94 -24.39 -38.84
N VAL A 19 -48.83 -23.50 -38.38
CA VAL A 19 -48.59 -22.76 -37.14
C VAL A 19 -48.91 -23.72 -35.98
N ILE A 20 -47.98 -23.86 -35.05
CA ILE A 20 -48.10 -24.78 -33.92
C ILE A 20 -48.83 -24.06 -32.79
N PRO A 21 -50.04 -24.49 -32.40
CA PRO A 21 -50.78 -23.86 -31.31
C PRO A 21 -50.10 -24.09 -29.96
N GLU A 22 -50.37 -23.22 -29.01
CA GLU A 22 -49.86 -23.37 -27.63
C GLU A 22 -50.46 -24.61 -26.96
N ASN A 23 -51.79 -24.72 -27.00
CA ASN A 23 -52.55 -25.76 -26.33
C ASN A 23 -53.35 -26.62 -27.31
N TYR A 24 -53.60 -27.88 -26.94
CA TYR A 24 -54.50 -28.76 -27.69
C TYR A 24 -55.98 -28.42 -27.46
N GLU A 25 -56.76 -28.37 -28.53
CA GLU A 25 -58.22 -28.25 -28.50
C GLU A 25 -58.88 -29.47 -29.15
N THR A 26 -60.04 -29.90 -28.63
CA THR A 26 -60.77 -31.06 -29.16
C THR A 26 -61.29 -30.88 -30.59
N SER A 27 -61.30 -29.65 -31.09
CA SER A 27 -61.62 -29.28 -32.47
C SER A 27 -60.46 -29.56 -33.44
N MET A 28 -59.24 -29.76 -32.93
CA MET A 28 -58.04 -30.01 -33.72
C MET A 28 -57.93 -31.47 -34.14
N GLU A 29 -57.26 -31.71 -35.26
CA GLU A 29 -56.93 -33.08 -35.66
C GLU A 29 -56.05 -33.75 -34.61
N SER A 30 -56.37 -35.00 -34.27
CA SER A 30 -55.77 -35.70 -33.14
C SER A 30 -54.28 -35.97 -33.29
N ASN A 31 -53.74 -35.95 -34.52
CA ASN A 31 -52.32 -36.14 -34.82
C ASN A 31 -51.55 -34.83 -35.03
N GLN A 32 -52.15 -33.69 -34.70
CA GLN A 32 -51.50 -32.39 -34.76
C GLN A 32 -50.64 -32.12 -33.51
N ALA A 33 -49.50 -31.47 -33.69
CA ALA A 33 -48.62 -31.07 -32.59
C ALA A 33 -49.02 -29.73 -31.96
N THR A 34 -48.72 -29.58 -30.67
CA THR A 34 -48.84 -28.33 -29.90
C THR A 34 -47.60 -28.08 -29.04
N TRP A 35 -47.40 -26.86 -28.54
CA TRP A 35 -46.27 -26.55 -27.67
C TRP A 35 -46.40 -27.18 -26.29
N ASP A 36 -47.61 -27.29 -25.73
CA ASP A 36 -47.87 -27.86 -24.41
C ASP A 36 -47.68 -29.39 -24.35
N GLN A 37 -48.15 -30.11 -25.37
CA GLN A 37 -48.21 -31.58 -25.38
C GLN A 37 -47.24 -32.23 -26.37
N GLY A 38 -46.61 -31.46 -27.26
CA GLY A 38 -45.79 -32.00 -28.35
C GLY A 38 -46.65 -32.81 -29.33
N PHE A 39 -46.16 -33.97 -29.75
CA PHE A 39 -46.95 -34.90 -30.57
C PHE A 39 -47.81 -35.81 -29.68
N GLY A 40 -49.13 -35.80 -29.88
CA GLY A 40 -50.06 -36.61 -29.08
C GLY A 40 -49.81 -38.12 -29.18
N GLN A 41 -50.25 -38.88 -28.16
CA GLN A 41 -50.03 -40.34 -28.06
C GLN A 41 -50.53 -41.13 -29.28
N ILE A 42 -51.58 -40.65 -29.96
CA ILE A 42 -52.09 -41.28 -31.19
C ILE A 42 -51.01 -41.38 -32.29
N THR A 43 -49.99 -40.53 -32.23
CA THR A 43 -48.84 -40.54 -33.15
C THR A 43 -47.74 -41.52 -32.80
N MET A 44 -47.81 -42.11 -31.61
CA MET A 44 -46.86 -43.08 -31.09
C MET A 44 -47.41 -44.51 -31.10
N LEU A 45 -48.65 -44.70 -31.58
CA LEU A 45 -49.26 -46.02 -31.75
C LEU A 45 -48.96 -46.58 -33.16
N PRO A 46 -48.78 -47.91 -33.30
CA PRO A 46 -48.72 -48.52 -34.62
C PRO A 46 -49.97 -48.21 -35.44
N VAL A 47 -49.82 -48.04 -36.75
CA VAL A 47 -50.96 -47.80 -37.67
C VAL A 47 -51.98 -48.94 -37.58
N ALA A 48 -51.52 -50.18 -37.39
CA ALA A 48 -52.39 -51.35 -37.20
C ALA A 48 -53.24 -51.30 -35.91
N ALA A 49 -52.85 -50.49 -34.92
CA ALA A 49 -53.59 -50.25 -33.69
C ALA A 49 -54.41 -48.94 -33.73
N GLY A 50 -54.59 -48.35 -34.92
CA GLY A 50 -55.33 -47.09 -35.10
C GLY A 50 -54.51 -45.82 -34.88
N GLY A 51 -53.18 -45.92 -34.79
CA GLY A 51 -52.30 -44.75 -34.72
C GLY A 51 -52.26 -43.95 -36.02
N LEU A 52 -52.01 -42.65 -35.91
CA LEU A 52 -51.91 -41.71 -37.04
C LEU A 52 -50.51 -41.09 -37.08
N PRO A 53 -49.81 -41.06 -38.22
CA PRO A 53 -48.46 -40.49 -38.26
C PRO A 53 -48.47 -38.99 -37.88
N PRO A 54 -47.40 -38.47 -37.27
CA PRO A 54 -47.23 -37.03 -37.11
C PRO A 54 -47.24 -36.32 -38.46
N LYS A 55 -47.77 -35.09 -38.51
CA LYS A 55 -47.82 -34.32 -39.76
C LYS A 55 -46.44 -33.76 -40.11
N GLY A 56 -46.00 -33.97 -41.35
CA GLY A 56 -44.78 -33.35 -41.88
C GLY A 56 -44.82 -31.81 -41.86
N GLN A 57 -46.01 -31.22 -41.98
CA GLN A 57 -46.23 -29.78 -41.85
C GLN A 57 -45.99 -29.28 -40.42
N ASP A 58 -46.24 -30.10 -39.40
CA ASP A 58 -45.98 -29.75 -38.01
C ASP A 58 -44.48 -29.80 -37.72
N PHE A 59 -43.77 -30.83 -38.21
CA PHE A 59 -42.31 -30.84 -38.17
C PHE A 59 -41.70 -29.60 -38.83
N ASN A 60 -42.20 -29.24 -40.02
CA ASN A 60 -41.76 -28.04 -40.73
C ASN A 60 -42.07 -26.77 -39.92
N GLY A 61 -43.23 -26.68 -39.26
CA GLY A 61 -43.61 -25.56 -38.40
C GLY A 61 -42.69 -25.41 -37.18
N ILE A 62 -42.50 -26.48 -36.41
CA ILE A 62 -41.63 -26.52 -35.23
C ILE A 62 -40.19 -26.13 -35.62
N PHE A 63 -39.63 -26.80 -36.63
CA PHE A 63 -38.26 -26.51 -37.06
C PHE A 63 -38.11 -25.12 -37.66
N ASN A 64 -39.14 -24.60 -38.34
CA ASN A 64 -39.13 -23.24 -38.84
C ASN A 64 -39.02 -22.22 -37.70
N GLN A 65 -39.87 -22.33 -36.67
CA GLN A 65 -39.88 -21.39 -35.54
C GLN A 65 -38.57 -21.44 -34.73
N VAL A 66 -38.05 -22.64 -34.43
CA VAL A 66 -36.77 -22.78 -33.72
C VAL A 66 -35.59 -22.23 -34.55
N SER A 67 -35.53 -22.57 -35.84
CA SER A 67 -34.44 -22.12 -36.69
C SER A 67 -34.52 -20.63 -37.04
N GLU A 68 -35.70 -20.02 -36.98
CA GLU A 68 -35.87 -18.57 -37.14
C GLU A 68 -35.16 -17.78 -36.05
N SER A 69 -35.33 -18.16 -34.78
CA SER A 69 -34.58 -17.54 -33.67
C SER A 69 -33.07 -17.76 -33.81
N ILE A 70 -32.63 -18.94 -34.26
CA ILE A 70 -31.20 -19.24 -34.47
C ILE A 70 -30.62 -18.38 -35.59
N VAL A 71 -31.32 -18.23 -36.72
CA VAL A 71 -30.88 -17.40 -37.85
C VAL A 71 -30.83 -15.94 -37.43
N TYR A 72 -31.85 -15.45 -36.72
CA TYR A 72 -31.91 -14.08 -36.20
C TYR A 72 -30.68 -13.76 -35.33
N LEU A 73 -30.39 -14.60 -34.34
CA LEU A 73 -29.21 -14.45 -33.47
C LEU A 73 -27.90 -14.59 -34.26
N SER A 74 -27.83 -15.52 -35.22
CA SER A 74 -26.63 -15.73 -36.05
C SER A 74 -26.32 -14.55 -36.97
N GLN A 75 -27.33 -13.74 -37.31
CA GLN A 75 -27.19 -12.50 -38.06
C GLN A 75 -26.85 -11.29 -37.17
N GLY A 76 -26.66 -11.49 -35.87
CA GLY A 76 -26.39 -10.43 -34.89
C GLY A 76 -27.64 -9.81 -34.30
N GLY A 77 -28.83 -10.39 -34.53
CA GLY A 77 -30.08 -9.91 -33.97
C GLY A 77 -30.10 -9.95 -32.44
N ARG A 78 -30.77 -8.96 -31.84
CA ARG A 78 -30.97 -8.83 -30.39
C ARG A 78 -32.45 -8.63 -30.10
N PHE A 79 -33.03 -9.48 -29.28
CA PHE A 79 -34.47 -9.40 -29.00
C PHE A 79 -34.83 -8.07 -28.33
N LYS A 80 -35.92 -7.45 -28.83
CA LYS A 80 -36.50 -6.23 -28.27
C LYS A 80 -37.53 -6.59 -27.19
N PHE A 81 -37.93 -5.60 -26.38
CA PHE A 81 -38.99 -5.82 -25.42
C PHE A 81 -40.34 -6.08 -26.12
N SER A 82 -40.96 -7.22 -25.86
CA SER A 82 -42.37 -7.49 -26.19
C SER A 82 -43.20 -7.53 -24.91
N ALA A 83 -44.27 -6.73 -24.88
CA ALA A 83 -45.22 -6.69 -23.78
C ALA A 83 -46.07 -7.96 -23.72
N GLU A 84 -46.48 -8.47 -24.87
CA GLU A 84 -47.26 -9.70 -25.01
C GLU A 84 -46.45 -10.90 -24.51
N TYR A 85 -45.18 -10.99 -24.91
CA TYR A 85 -44.29 -12.05 -24.45
C TYR A 85 -44.01 -11.92 -22.95
N ALA A 86 -43.71 -10.71 -22.45
CA ALA A 86 -43.50 -10.47 -21.03
C ALA A 86 -44.71 -10.90 -20.18
N GLU A 87 -45.94 -10.67 -20.67
CA GLU A 87 -47.14 -11.13 -19.98
C GLU A 87 -47.22 -12.66 -19.97
N ALA A 88 -47.00 -13.30 -21.12
CA ALA A 88 -47.06 -14.75 -21.27
C ALA A 88 -46.05 -15.51 -20.40
N ILE A 89 -44.82 -14.98 -20.23
CA ILE A 89 -43.77 -15.64 -19.45
C ILE A 89 -43.69 -15.19 -17.98
N GLY A 90 -44.60 -14.30 -17.54
CA GLY A 90 -44.55 -13.72 -16.19
C GLY A 90 -43.47 -12.64 -15.99
N GLY A 91 -42.87 -12.14 -17.07
CA GLY A 91 -41.87 -11.07 -17.12
C GLY A 91 -40.46 -11.57 -17.37
N TYR A 92 -39.59 -10.69 -17.89
CA TYR A 92 -38.19 -11.03 -18.13
C TYR A 92 -37.43 -11.17 -16.81
N GLN A 93 -36.68 -12.26 -16.64
CA GLN A 93 -35.93 -12.52 -15.40
C GLN A 93 -34.74 -11.57 -15.22
N LYS A 94 -34.24 -11.47 -13.99
CA LYS A 94 -33.03 -10.68 -13.71
C LYS A 94 -31.86 -11.22 -14.52
N GLY A 95 -31.11 -10.32 -15.15
CA GLY A 95 -29.99 -10.67 -16.02
C GLY A 95 -30.35 -10.84 -17.50
N ALA A 96 -31.63 -10.79 -17.88
CA ALA A 96 -32.01 -10.74 -19.29
C ALA A 96 -31.48 -9.47 -19.97
N ILE A 97 -31.00 -9.58 -21.21
CA ILE A 97 -30.52 -8.44 -22.01
C ILE A 97 -31.39 -8.29 -23.25
N LEU A 98 -31.97 -7.10 -23.43
CA LEU A 98 -32.83 -6.77 -24.56
C LEU A 98 -32.39 -5.46 -25.23
N GLN A 99 -32.71 -5.29 -26.52
CA GLN A 99 -32.37 -4.10 -27.29
C GLN A 99 -33.52 -3.09 -27.33
N SER A 100 -33.17 -1.80 -27.41
CA SER A 100 -34.12 -0.71 -27.69
C SER A 100 -34.72 -0.79 -29.09
N ASP A 101 -35.90 -0.19 -29.25
CA ASP A 101 -36.60 -0.17 -30.54
C ASP A 101 -35.81 0.58 -31.62
N ASP A 102 -35.07 1.62 -31.22
CA ASP A 102 -34.17 2.41 -32.06
C ASP A 102 -32.79 1.75 -32.31
N GLU A 103 -32.56 0.56 -31.73
CA GLU A 103 -31.37 -0.27 -31.90
C GLU A 103 -30.06 0.33 -31.35
N LYS A 104 -30.13 1.46 -30.63
CA LYS A 104 -28.96 2.15 -30.10
C LYS A 104 -28.51 1.67 -28.73
N LYS A 105 -29.38 1.02 -27.96
CA LYS A 105 -29.12 0.64 -26.56
C LYS A 105 -29.47 -0.81 -26.30
N GLU A 106 -28.69 -1.44 -25.43
CA GLU A 106 -29.02 -2.71 -24.79
C GLU A 106 -29.27 -2.47 -23.30
N TYR A 107 -30.27 -3.15 -22.75
CA TYR A 107 -30.69 -3.02 -21.36
C TYR A 107 -30.65 -4.37 -20.66
N LEU A 108 -29.96 -4.43 -19.52
CA LEU A 108 -29.93 -5.54 -18.58
C LEU A 108 -31.07 -5.40 -17.56
N SER A 109 -31.91 -6.42 -17.42
CA SER A 109 -32.93 -6.48 -16.38
C SER A 109 -32.29 -6.59 -15.00
N LEU A 110 -32.72 -5.75 -14.05
CA LEU A 110 -32.22 -5.70 -12.67
C LEU A 110 -33.09 -6.47 -11.67
N ILE A 111 -34.32 -6.82 -12.06
CA ILE A 111 -35.34 -7.47 -11.23
C ILE A 111 -35.88 -8.71 -11.94
N ASP A 112 -36.39 -9.66 -11.15
CA ASP A 112 -37.14 -10.81 -11.67
C ASP A 112 -38.53 -10.39 -12.11
N ASN A 113 -39.13 -11.15 -13.03
CA ASN A 113 -40.49 -10.91 -13.53
C ASN A 113 -40.68 -9.48 -14.08
N ASN A 114 -39.67 -8.94 -14.75
CA ASN A 114 -39.66 -7.57 -15.24
C ASN A 114 -40.60 -7.39 -16.43
N LYS A 115 -41.67 -6.60 -16.21
CA LYS A 115 -42.65 -6.22 -17.23
C LYS A 115 -42.55 -4.74 -17.64
N VAL A 116 -41.56 -4.01 -17.13
CA VAL A 116 -41.41 -2.58 -17.42
C VAL A 116 -40.86 -2.41 -18.84
N ASN A 117 -41.63 -1.80 -19.74
CA ASN A 117 -41.16 -1.51 -21.09
C ASN A 117 -40.23 -0.28 -21.09
N PHE A 118 -38.93 -0.50 -21.29
CA PHE A 118 -37.94 0.56 -21.28
C PHE A 118 -38.00 1.54 -22.47
N ASN A 119 -38.76 1.21 -23.53
CA ASN A 119 -38.93 2.11 -24.67
C ASN A 119 -39.97 3.22 -24.41
N VAL A 120 -40.83 3.06 -23.38
CA VAL A 120 -41.93 4.00 -23.10
C VAL A 120 -41.99 4.48 -21.65
N ALA A 121 -41.44 3.72 -20.70
CA ALA A 121 -41.46 4.10 -19.29
C ALA A 121 -40.58 5.35 -19.04
N PRO A 122 -41.06 6.33 -18.25
CA PRO A 122 -40.33 7.58 -18.01
C PRO A 122 -39.10 7.41 -17.12
N ASP A 123 -39.12 6.42 -16.21
CA ASP A 123 -37.99 6.02 -15.39
C ASP A 123 -37.89 4.49 -15.40
N ILE A 124 -36.68 4.01 -15.69
CA ILE A 124 -36.34 2.59 -15.83
C ILE A 124 -35.23 2.19 -14.86
N SER A 125 -34.66 3.13 -14.10
CA SER A 125 -33.42 2.96 -13.33
C SER A 125 -33.48 1.86 -12.27
N ALA A 126 -34.67 1.59 -11.71
CA ALA A 126 -34.88 0.51 -10.76
C ALA A 126 -35.04 -0.88 -11.42
N SER A 127 -35.38 -0.92 -12.72
CA SER A 127 -35.76 -2.15 -13.42
C SER A 127 -34.74 -2.56 -14.50
N TRP A 128 -34.03 -1.59 -15.08
CA TRP A 128 -33.14 -1.78 -16.22
C TRP A 128 -31.85 -0.97 -16.07
N LYS A 129 -30.75 -1.53 -16.55
CA LYS A 129 -29.45 -0.87 -16.66
C LYS A 129 -28.96 -0.90 -18.10
N VAL A 130 -28.48 0.22 -18.65
CA VAL A 130 -27.87 0.28 -19.98
C VAL A 130 -26.54 -0.50 -19.98
N VAL A 131 -26.27 -1.28 -21.04
CA VAL A 131 -25.06 -2.14 -21.18
C VAL A 131 -24.19 -1.74 -22.38
N THR A 132 -24.34 -0.52 -22.90
CA THR A 132 -23.56 -0.07 -24.07
C THR A 132 -22.30 0.70 -23.71
N THR A 133 -21.35 0.80 -24.65
CA THR A 133 -20.12 1.58 -24.52
C THR A 133 -20.36 3.07 -24.27
N ASP A 134 -21.50 3.61 -24.69
CA ASP A 134 -21.86 5.01 -24.45
C ASP A 134 -22.17 5.30 -22.98
N ASP A 135 -22.62 4.30 -22.21
CA ASP A 135 -22.78 4.42 -20.75
C ASP A 135 -21.40 4.56 -20.08
N MET A 136 -20.39 3.82 -20.55
CA MET A 136 -19.01 4.01 -20.09
C MET A 136 -18.48 5.41 -20.46
N LEU A 137 -18.75 5.90 -21.67
CA LEU A 137 -18.35 7.25 -22.10
C LEU A 137 -19.04 8.34 -21.28
N THR A 138 -20.31 8.15 -20.94
CA THR A 138 -21.11 9.05 -20.08
C THR A 138 -20.61 9.02 -18.64
N GLN A 139 -20.27 7.85 -18.11
CA GLN A 139 -19.68 7.71 -16.77
C GLN A 139 -18.26 8.31 -16.69
N ILE A 140 -17.45 8.17 -17.74
CA ILE A 140 -16.16 8.87 -17.86
C ILE A 140 -16.36 10.39 -17.92
N ALA A 141 -17.33 10.88 -18.71
CA ALA A 141 -17.69 12.29 -18.74
C ALA A 141 -18.18 12.82 -17.38
N GLY A 142 -18.80 11.97 -16.56
CA GLY A 142 -19.21 12.28 -15.18
C GLY A 142 -18.09 12.26 -14.13
N LYS A 143 -16.92 11.67 -14.43
CA LYS A 143 -15.73 11.70 -13.56
C LYS A 143 -14.92 13.00 -13.70
N GLN A 144 -15.14 13.77 -14.76
CA GLN A 144 -14.64 15.13 -14.87
C GLN A 144 -15.69 16.06 -14.22
N PRO A 145 -15.33 16.88 -13.22
CA PRO A 145 -16.29 17.78 -12.59
C PRO A 145 -16.95 18.67 -13.64
N LYS A 146 -18.27 18.74 -13.62
CA LYS A 146 -19.05 19.65 -14.48
C LYS A 146 -18.70 21.08 -14.05
N GLY A 147 -17.96 21.80 -14.89
CA GLY A 147 -17.51 23.16 -14.61
C GLY A 147 -17.12 23.87 -15.90
N GLU A 148 -17.23 25.20 -15.90
CA GLU A 148 -16.71 26.02 -16.98
C GLU A 148 -15.19 26.07 -16.86
N TYR A 149 -14.51 25.33 -17.73
CA TYR A 149 -13.07 25.42 -17.86
C TYR A 149 -12.76 26.58 -18.78
N ALA A 150 -11.92 27.50 -18.32
CA ALA A 150 -11.51 28.65 -19.11
C ALA A 150 -10.93 28.18 -20.45
N THR A 151 -11.62 28.53 -21.53
CA THR A 151 -11.08 28.44 -22.88
C THR A 151 -9.81 29.30 -22.97
N LYS A 152 -8.94 29.02 -23.94
CA LYS A 152 -7.76 29.87 -24.20
C LYS A 152 -8.17 31.35 -24.38
N THR A 153 -9.34 31.59 -24.95
CA THR A 153 -9.92 32.93 -25.14
C THR A 153 -10.32 33.58 -23.81
N GLU A 154 -10.99 32.85 -22.91
CA GLU A 154 -11.36 33.38 -21.59
C GLU A 154 -10.15 33.63 -20.70
N LEU A 155 -9.13 32.76 -20.77
CA LEU A 155 -7.87 32.99 -20.08
C LEU A 155 -7.16 34.23 -20.63
N ALA A 156 -7.09 34.36 -21.97
CA ALA A 156 -6.51 35.54 -22.61
C ALA A 156 -7.24 36.83 -22.21
N ASN A 157 -8.57 36.82 -22.22
CA ASN A 157 -9.39 37.96 -21.81
C ASN A 157 -9.24 38.26 -20.30
N GLY A 158 -9.16 37.23 -19.46
CA GLY A 158 -9.02 37.37 -18.01
C GLY A 158 -7.65 37.87 -17.56
N LEU A 159 -6.58 37.55 -18.31
CA LEU A 159 -5.23 38.09 -18.09
C LEU A 159 -5.03 39.45 -18.76
N SER A 160 -5.76 39.72 -19.85
CA SER A 160 -5.70 40.99 -20.57
C SER A 160 -6.06 42.16 -19.64
N GLY A 161 -5.13 43.09 -19.47
CA GLY A 161 -5.29 44.29 -18.64
C GLY A 161 -5.16 44.08 -17.12
N LYS A 162 -4.87 42.85 -16.64
CA LYS A 162 -4.52 42.62 -15.22
C LYS A 162 -3.10 43.06 -14.87
N GLN A 163 -2.25 43.17 -15.87
CA GLN A 163 -1.03 43.95 -15.81
C GLN A 163 -1.32 45.28 -16.50
N PRO A 164 -1.08 46.43 -15.84
CA PRO A 164 -1.19 47.74 -16.49
C PRO A 164 -0.37 47.75 -17.78
N THR A 165 -0.88 48.31 -18.86
CA THR A 165 -0.07 48.45 -20.08
C THR A 165 1.04 49.45 -19.80
N GLY A 166 2.30 49.02 -19.88
CA GLY A 166 3.45 49.86 -19.63
C GLY A 166 4.73 49.27 -20.19
N ASP A 167 5.72 50.12 -20.45
CA ASP A 167 7.07 49.70 -20.81
C ASP A 167 7.77 49.18 -19.55
N TYR A 168 7.60 47.88 -19.31
CA TYR A 168 8.33 47.18 -18.26
C TYR A 168 9.73 46.88 -18.74
N ALA A 169 10.72 47.16 -17.89
CA ALA A 169 12.10 46.79 -18.16
C ALA A 169 12.21 45.27 -18.35
N THR A 170 12.74 44.85 -19.49
CA THR A 170 13.11 43.45 -19.74
C THR A 170 14.33 43.08 -18.90
N GLU A 171 14.61 41.78 -18.77
CA GLU A 171 15.84 41.30 -18.12
C GLU A 171 17.10 41.95 -18.73
N THR A 172 17.08 42.17 -20.05
CA THR A 172 18.13 42.88 -20.80
C THR A 172 18.23 44.37 -20.41
N ASP A 173 17.11 45.05 -20.19
CA ASP A 173 17.09 46.46 -19.77
C ASP A 173 17.63 46.64 -18.35
N LEU A 174 17.33 45.69 -17.46
CA LEU A 174 17.85 45.67 -16.08
C LEU A 174 19.35 45.35 -16.02
N GLY A 175 19.85 44.53 -16.94
CA GLY A 175 21.26 44.13 -16.97
C GLY A 175 22.22 45.20 -17.52
N THR A 176 21.71 46.19 -18.25
CA THR A 176 22.51 47.21 -18.94
C THR A 176 22.46 48.59 -18.28
N LYS A 177 21.58 48.81 -17.30
CA LYS A 177 21.48 50.04 -16.51
C LYS A 177 22.12 49.82 -15.13
N LEU A 178 22.86 50.80 -14.61
CA LEU A 178 23.58 50.76 -13.33
C LEU A 178 24.72 49.73 -13.30
N THR A 179 25.55 49.71 -14.36
CA THR A 179 26.65 48.74 -14.41
C THR A 179 27.64 48.99 -13.27
N LYS A 180 28.04 47.93 -12.56
CA LYS A 180 28.95 48.04 -11.39
C LYS A 180 30.28 48.70 -11.75
N SER A 181 30.74 48.54 -12.99
CA SER A 181 31.97 49.11 -13.51
C SER A 181 31.93 50.63 -13.67
N GLU A 182 30.75 51.22 -13.85
CA GLU A 182 30.60 52.66 -14.10
C GLU A 182 30.38 53.47 -12.81
N ASN A 183 30.26 52.82 -11.65
CA ASN A 183 30.10 53.44 -10.33
C ASN A 183 29.05 54.57 -10.32
N GLY A 184 27.93 54.34 -11.02
CA GLY A 184 26.82 55.28 -11.16
C GLY A 184 27.07 56.44 -12.13
N ALA A 185 28.15 56.45 -12.93
CA ALA A 185 28.37 57.47 -13.97
C ALA A 185 27.27 57.46 -15.05
N ASP A 186 26.62 56.30 -15.22
CA ASP A 186 25.49 56.06 -16.09
C ASP A 186 24.13 56.52 -15.52
N ILE A 187 24.11 57.09 -14.31
CA ILE A 187 22.94 57.74 -13.74
C ILE A 187 22.82 59.15 -14.35
N PRO A 188 21.83 59.42 -15.24
CA PRO A 188 21.78 60.67 -15.99
C PRO A 188 21.54 61.91 -15.11
N ASN A 189 20.86 61.74 -13.98
CA ASN A 189 20.67 62.79 -12.98
C ASN A 189 20.77 62.17 -11.57
N LYS A 190 21.99 62.22 -11.01
CA LYS A 190 22.29 61.63 -9.70
C LYS A 190 21.50 62.25 -8.56
N GLN A 191 21.28 63.57 -8.60
CA GLN A 191 20.58 64.27 -7.54
C GLN A 191 19.11 63.85 -7.47
N LYS A 192 18.44 63.86 -8.61
CA LYS A 192 17.05 63.38 -8.70
C LYS A 192 16.92 61.88 -8.41
N PHE A 193 17.95 61.08 -8.72
CA PHE A 193 18.00 59.66 -8.36
C PHE A 193 18.06 59.46 -6.84
N ILE A 194 18.88 60.23 -6.12
CA ILE A 194 18.99 60.20 -4.66
C ILE A 194 17.68 60.69 -4.00
N GLU A 195 17.07 61.75 -4.54
CA GLU A 195 15.75 62.26 -4.09
C GLU A 195 14.66 61.20 -4.26
N ASN A 196 14.59 60.55 -5.42
CA ASN A 196 13.62 59.48 -5.67
C ASN A 196 13.81 58.25 -4.78
N LEU A 197 15.02 58.03 -4.26
CA LEU A 197 15.31 56.99 -3.26
C LEU A 197 14.99 57.44 -1.83
N GLY A 198 14.58 58.69 -1.62
CA GLY A 198 14.31 59.28 -0.30
C GLY A 198 15.58 59.44 0.54
N LEU A 199 16.75 59.56 -0.11
CA LEU A 199 18.06 59.65 0.55
C LEU A 199 18.64 61.06 0.53
N GLU A 200 17.86 62.07 0.16
CA GLU A 200 18.28 63.48 0.07
C GLU A 200 18.99 63.98 1.33
N ASP A 201 18.42 63.73 2.51
CA ASP A 201 19.01 64.14 3.80
C ASP A 201 20.22 63.29 4.22
N SER A 202 20.31 62.05 3.72
CA SER A 202 21.38 61.10 4.05
C SER A 202 22.63 61.28 3.19
N ALA A 203 22.47 61.77 1.96
CA ALA A 203 23.59 62.01 1.05
C ALA A 203 24.49 63.15 1.52
N HIS A 204 23.93 64.18 2.16
CA HIS A 204 24.68 65.26 2.81
C HIS A 204 25.55 64.77 3.99
N LEU A 205 25.23 63.63 4.60
CA LEU A 205 26.00 63.05 5.72
C LEU A 205 27.23 62.25 5.25
N LEU A 206 27.39 62.02 3.94
CA LEU A 206 28.47 61.22 3.36
C LEU A 206 29.62 62.05 2.76
N SER A 207 29.43 63.35 2.54
CA SER A 207 30.51 64.24 2.06
C SER A 207 31.65 64.43 3.06
N ASP A 208 31.40 64.12 4.33
CA ASP A 208 32.25 64.51 5.47
C ASP A 208 33.08 63.33 6.01
N GLY A 209 32.98 62.15 5.38
CA GLY A 209 33.89 61.02 5.61
C GLY A 209 33.69 60.20 6.89
N ASN A 210 32.62 60.40 7.68
CA ASN A 210 32.35 59.61 8.88
C ASN A 210 30.95 58.96 8.85
N GLN A 211 30.88 57.66 8.51
CA GLN A 211 29.65 56.88 8.67
C GLN A 211 29.57 56.29 10.08
N ILE A 212 28.67 56.81 10.93
CA ILE A 212 28.18 56.10 12.12
C ILE A 212 26.69 55.85 11.92
N PHE A 213 26.33 54.62 11.54
CA PHE A 213 24.95 54.15 11.65
C PHE A 213 24.61 53.96 13.13
N LYS A 214 24.04 54.97 13.78
CA LYS A 214 23.39 54.80 15.10
C LYS A 214 21.96 54.26 14.88
N SER A 215 21.80 52.96 14.71
CA SER A 215 20.50 52.34 15.01
C SER A 215 20.39 52.23 16.53
N GLY A 216 19.44 52.96 17.11
CA GLY A 216 19.33 53.17 18.55
C GLY A 216 19.25 51.89 19.39
N ILE A 217 20.04 51.84 20.45
CA ILE A 217 19.67 51.16 21.69
C ILE A 217 19.40 52.27 22.70
N SER A 218 18.12 52.48 22.99
CA SER A 218 17.69 53.36 24.07
C SER A 218 17.99 52.67 25.41
N SER A 219 18.88 53.28 26.18
CA SER A 219 19.17 53.05 27.62
C SER A 219 19.76 51.69 28.05
N GLU A 220 20.91 51.77 28.72
CA GLU A 220 21.79 50.69 29.21
C GLU A 220 21.22 49.82 30.37
N GLN A 221 19.91 49.64 30.52
CA GLN A 221 19.34 49.05 31.75
C GLN A 221 18.44 47.82 31.62
N SER A 222 18.46 47.08 30.51
CA SER A 222 17.57 45.92 30.33
C SER A 222 18.24 44.53 30.28
N LEU A 223 19.57 44.41 30.37
CA LEU A 223 20.23 43.09 30.22
C LEU A 223 21.21 42.68 31.33
N GLY A 224 21.48 43.50 32.35
CA GLY A 224 22.24 43.06 33.53
C GLY A 224 23.66 42.51 33.25
N VAL A 225 24.32 42.92 32.17
CA VAL A 225 25.67 42.44 31.80
C VAL A 225 26.72 43.48 32.20
N LYS A 226 27.72 43.08 33.00
CA LYS A 226 28.88 43.91 33.34
C LYS A 226 29.81 44.09 32.13
N LYS A 227 30.24 45.34 31.97
CA LYS A 227 31.30 45.89 31.10
C LYS A 227 32.16 44.85 30.36
N GLY A 228 31.85 44.68 29.08
CA GLY A 228 32.67 44.01 28.07
C GLY A 228 32.00 44.26 26.72
N ALA A 229 32.70 44.92 25.80
CA ALA A 229 32.14 45.26 24.50
C ALA A 229 31.70 43.98 23.77
N VAL A 230 30.40 43.84 23.52
CA VAL A 230 29.87 42.81 22.63
C VAL A 230 29.97 43.41 21.22
N PHE A 231 30.90 42.90 20.43
CA PHE A 231 31.01 43.26 19.02
C PHE A 231 30.03 42.37 18.23
N ILE A 232 29.16 42.98 17.43
CA ILE A 232 28.31 42.27 16.48
C ILE A 232 28.91 42.55 15.10
N GLU A 233 29.63 41.58 14.55
CA GLU A 233 30.04 41.59 13.14
C GLU A 233 29.02 40.78 12.35
N THR A 234 28.29 41.44 11.46
CA THR A 234 27.49 40.79 10.42
C THR A 234 28.24 40.91 9.09
N SER A 235 28.74 39.80 8.56
CA SER A 235 29.30 39.76 7.21
C SER A 235 28.40 38.97 6.28
N ILE A 236 28.11 39.51 5.09
CA ILE A 236 27.53 38.75 3.99
C ILE A 236 28.72 38.29 3.13
N ALA A 237 29.24 37.10 3.42
CA ALA A 237 30.22 36.48 2.54
C ALA A 237 29.48 35.56 1.55
N GLY A 238 29.55 35.89 0.26
CA GLY A 238 29.21 35.04 -0.89
C GLY A 238 28.02 34.10 -0.72
N ASN A 239 26.83 34.53 -1.15
CA ASN A 239 25.65 33.72 -1.48
C ASN A 239 25.48 32.39 -0.71
N THR A 240 25.22 32.43 0.60
CA THR A 240 24.11 31.72 1.27
C THR A 240 24.12 32.01 2.79
N HIS A 241 23.06 32.69 3.26
CA HIS A 241 22.67 33.00 4.65
C HIS A 241 23.48 34.08 5.42
N PRO A 242 22.80 34.99 6.15
CA PRO A 242 23.46 35.86 7.13
C PRO A 242 23.93 35.00 8.31
N VAL A 243 25.20 35.10 8.69
CA VAL A 243 25.76 34.46 9.89
C VAL A 243 26.00 35.55 10.95
N THR A 244 25.51 35.35 12.17
CA THR A 244 25.83 36.21 13.31
C THR A 244 26.76 35.45 14.25
N LYS A 245 28.01 35.89 14.36
CA LYS A 245 28.97 35.32 15.31
C LYS A 245 28.95 36.13 16.60
N LEU A 246 28.62 35.48 17.71
CA LEU A 246 28.70 36.08 19.05
C LEU A 246 29.94 35.53 19.76
N LYS A 247 31.00 36.34 19.85
CA LYS A 247 32.20 36.01 20.63
C LYS A 247 32.03 36.44 22.08
N ARG A 248 32.19 35.50 23.02
CA ARG A 248 32.46 35.82 24.43
C ARG A 248 33.97 35.90 24.66
N SER A 249 34.40 36.79 25.57
CA SER A 249 35.81 36.99 25.92
C SER A 249 36.51 35.75 26.52
N THR A 250 35.77 34.70 26.87
CA THR A 250 36.28 33.45 27.46
C THR A 250 36.52 32.33 26.44
N GLY A 251 36.55 32.61 25.14
CA GLY A 251 37.00 31.67 24.12
C GLY A 251 35.97 30.65 23.60
N SER A 252 34.73 30.68 24.10
CA SER A 252 33.63 29.90 23.52
C SER A 252 32.94 30.72 22.42
N GLU A 253 33.03 30.26 21.17
CA GLU A 253 32.23 30.79 20.06
C GLU A 253 30.85 30.13 20.04
N ILE A 254 29.80 30.94 19.85
CA ILE A 254 28.47 30.44 19.48
C ILE A 254 28.21 30.90 18.05
N GLU A 255 28.12 29.95 17.13
CA GLU A 255 27.72 30.19 15.74
C GLU A 255 26.20 30.07 15.63
N VAL A 256 25.53 31.16 15.23
CA VAL A 256 24.08 31.19 15.03
C VAL A 256 23.79 31.20 13.54
N LEU A 257 23.31 30.07 13.03
CA LEU A 257 22.82 29.90 11.66
C LEU A 257 21.35 30.31 11.59
N TRP A 258 21.04 31.30 10.76
CA TRP A 258 19.67 31.76 10.53
C TRP A 258 19.04 30.97 9.37
N PRO A 259 17.98 30.17 9.59
CA PRO A 259 17.31 29.46 8.49
C PRO A 259 16.55 30.42 7.57
N SER A 260 16.58 30.16 6.27
CA SER A 260 16.04 31.04 5.22
C SER A 260 14.51 31.14 5.15
N GLU A 261 13.76 30.27 5.83
CA GLU A 261 12.30 30.27 5.78
C GLU A 261 11.71 30.00 7.16
N SER A 262 11.09 31.02 7.79
CA SER A 262 10.25 31.03 9.02
C SER A 262 10.54 30.05 10.18
N GLY A 263 11.69 29.38 10.17
CA GLY A 263 12.07 28.31 11.07
C GLY A 263 12.65 28.90 12.34
N LYS A 264 12.24 28.35 13.49
CA LYS A 264 12.79 28.73 14.80
C LYS A 264 14.31 28.53 14.80
N ILE A 265 15.03 29.52 15.35
CA ILE A 265 16.45 29.40 15.66
C ILE A 265 16.60 28.27 16.69
N LEU A 266 17.38 27.25 16.37
CA LEU A 266 17.77 26.24 17.35
C LEU A 266 18.88 26.84 18.21
N ILE A 267 18.55 27.16 19.46
CA ILE A 267 19.55 27.55 20.45
C ILE A 267 20.25 26.31 21.01
N HIS A 268 21.39 26.48 21.67
CA HIS A 268 22.17 25.36 22.25
C HIS A 268 21.33 24.37 23.06
N LYS A 269 20.36 24.87 23.85
CA LYS A 269 19.41 24.05 24.63
C LYS A 269 18.49 23.18 23.76
N ASP A 270 18.17 23.61 22.55
CA ASP A 270 17.39 22.82 21.59
C ASP A 270 18.27 21.82 20.83
N ILE A 271 19.55 22.16 20.58
CA ILE A 271 20.55 21.23 20.04
C ILE A 271 20.84 20.09 21.03
N GLU A 272 20.95 20.38 22.32
CA GLU A 272 21.08 19.36 23.38
C GLU A 272 19.90 18.37 23.44
N LYS A 273 18.70 18.77 22.98
CA LYS A 273 17.54 17.86 22.94
C LYS A 273 17.58 16.88 21.78
N ILE A 274 18.27 17.22 20.69
CA ILE A 274 18.35 16.41 19.47
C ILE A 274 19.69 15.69 19.31
N THR A 275 20.70 16.11 20.09
CA THR A 275 22.01 15.45 20.12
C THR A 275 21.93 14.22 21.02
N PRO A 276 22.36 13.04 20.54
CA PRO A 276 22.46 11.86 21.38
C PRO A 276 23.30 12.13 22.63
N LYS A 277 22.95 11.55 23.76
CA LYS A 277 23.74 11.70 25.00
C LYS A 277 24.86 10.68 25.04
N ILE A 278 25.95 11.03 25.73
CA ILE A 278 27.06 10.10 26.00
C ILE A 278 26.49 8.87 26.70
N GLY A 279 26.78 7.69 26.15
CA GLY A 279 26.26 6.41 26.63
C GLY A 279 24.92 5.98 26.00
N GLU A 280 24.37 6.71 25.03
CA GLU A 280 23.20 6.22 24.29
C GLU A 280 23.60 5.15 23.28
N PHE A 281 22.83 4.06 23.25
CA PHE A 281 23.00 2.97 22.29
C PHE A 281 22.15 3.18 21.04
N ASN A 282 22.65 2.73 19.90
CA ASN A 282 21.89 2.65 18.67
C ASN A 282 22.30 1.44 17.82
N GLN A 283 21.47 1.10 16.84
CA GLN A 283 21.77 0.09 15.82
C GLN A 283 22.14 0.81 14.52
N SER A 284 23.37 0.56 14.04
CA SER A 284 23.88 1.13 12.80
C SER A 284 23.91 0.08 11.69
N PRO A 285 23.48 0.43 10.46
CA PRO A 285 23.65 -0.44 9.30
C PRO A 285 25.11 -0.47 8.80
N PHE A 286 25.97 0.45 9.28
CA PHE A 286 27.35 0.59 8.84
C PHE A 286 28.31 -0.30 9.63
N ARG A 287 29.45 -0.63 9.04
CA ARG A 287 30.54 -1.35 9.72
C ARG A 287 31.19 -0.44 10.78
N ALA A 288 31.90 -1.03 11.74
CA ALA A 288 32.60 -0.28 12.80
C ALA A 288 33.57 0.79 12.25
N SER A 289 34.20 0.53 11.09
CA SER A 289 35.12 1.47 10.41
C SER A 289 34.43 2.59 9.64
N GLU A 290 33.11 2.54 9.49
CA GLU A 290 32.30 3.45 8.67
C GLU A 290 31.30 4.24 9.54
N LEU A 291 31.44 4.17 10.87
CA LEU A 291 30.57 4.88 11.79
C LEU A 291 30.81 6.39 11.69
N SER A 292 29.72 7.15 11.73
CA SER A 292 29.76 8.61 11.82
C SER A 292 30.49 9.06 13.08
N ALA A 293 31.12 10.24 13.01
CA ALA A 293 31.85 10.83 14.13
C ALA A 293 31.02 10.83 15.43
N GLY A 294 31.68 10.54 16.55
CA GLY A 294 31.06 10.42 17.86
C GLY A 294 30.41 9.06 18.17
N TRP A 295 30.19 8.19 17.17
CA TRP A 295 29.66 6.84 17.36
C TRP A 295 30.73 5.76 17.30
N TYR A 296 30.71 4.86 18.26
CA TYR A 296 31.72 3.82 18.42
C TYR A 296 31.08 2.44 18.57
N SER A 297 31.73 1.40 18.06
CA SER A 297 31.20 0.03 18.14
C SER A 297 31.28 -0.51 19.57
N CYS A 298 30.26 -1.27 19.99
CA CYS A 298 30.22 -1.94 21.28
C CYS A 298 30.89 -3.32 21.18
N ASN A 299 32.20 -3.33 20.94
CA ASN A 299 33.01 -4.51 20.66
C ASN A 299 34.07 -4.80 21.74
N GLY A 300 34.15 -3.99 22.80
CA GLY A 300 35.17 -4.12 23.84
C GLY A 300 36.48 -3.37 23.59
N ASP A 301 36.56 -2.53 22.55
CA ASP A 301 37.76 -1.74 22.25
C ASP A 301 38.22 -0.94 23.48
N LEU A 302 39.54 -0.86 23.64
CA LEU A 302 40.18 -0.21 24.78
C LEU A 302 40.69 1.19 24.41
N TYR A 303 40.32 2.18 25.20
CA TYR A 303 40.81 3.55 25.09
C TYR A 303 41.63 3.95 26.30
N ASP A 304 42.69 4.75 26.09
CA ASP A 304 43.43 5.35 27.20
C ASP A 304 42.52 6.27 28.02
N LEU A 305 42.62 6.23 29.35
CA LEU A 305 41.80 7.07 30.24
C LEU A 305 41.92 8.56 29.95
N THR A 306 43.04 8.98 29.36
CA THR A 306 43.31 10.37 28.99
C THR A 306 42.86 10.72 27.58
N SER A 307 42.43 9.75 26.76
CA SER A 307 41.88 10.03 25.43
C SER A 307 40.47 10.64 25.55
N PRO A 308 39.99 11.36 24.53
CA PRO A 308 38.62 11.88 24.53
C PRO A 308 37.57 10.78 24.79
N GLN A 309 37.73 9.62 24.15
CA GLN A 309 36.85 8.46 24.32
C GLN A 309 36.93 7.92 25.75
N GLY A 310 38.13 7.80 26.31
CA GLY A 310 38.33 7.33 27.66
C GLY A 310 37.71 8.25 28.72
N GLN A 311 37.83 9.56 28.53
CA GLN A 311 37.19 10.56 29.39
C GLN A 311 35.66 10.50 29.29
N ALA A 312 35.11 10.38 28.08
CA ALA A 312 33.68 10.23 27.85
C ALA A 312 33.12 8.97 28.52
N LEU A 313 33.74 7.81 28.31
CA LEU A 313 33.36 6.56 28.98
C LEU A 313 33.49 6.66 30.50
N ASN A 314 34.55 7.29 31.01
CA ASN A 314 34.76 7.39 32.45
C ASN A 314 33.77 8.33 33.14
N SER A 315 33.21 9.30 32.41
CA SER A 315 32.17 10.23 32.88
C SER A 315 30.83 9.55 33.19
N LEU A 316 30.59 8.35 32.64
CA LEU A 316 29.40 7.56 32.91
C LEU A 316 29.34 7.15 34.39
N SER A 317 28.11 7.03 34.91
CA SER A 317 27.86 6.69 36.31
C SER A 317 28.43 5.31 36.66
N ALA A 318 28.77 5.11 37.94
CA ALA A 318 29.28 3.83 38.41
C ALA A 318 28.30 2.67 38.11
N ASN A 319 27.00 2.87 38.34
CA ASN A 319 25.97 1.87 38.04
C ASN A 319 25.93 1.55 36.55
N TYR A 320 25.95 2.56 35.68
CA TYR A 320 25.95 2.34 34.23
C TYR A 320 27.16 1.49 33.79
N LYS A 321 28.34 1.81 34.33
CA LYS A 321 29.57 1.08 34.02
C LYS A 321 29.50 -0.38 34.49
N ILE A 322 28.92 -0.63 35.67
CA ILE A 322 28.69 -1.98 36.19
C ILE A 322 27.72 -2.75 35.29
N ASP A 323 26.57 -2.15 34.98
CA ASP A 323 25.50 -2.77 34.19
C ASP A 323 26.03 -3.21 32.81
N TRP A 324 26.82 -2.35 32.15
CA TRP A 324 27.30 -2.60 30.77
C TRP A 324 28.72 -3.15 30.68
N GLY A 325 29.31 -3.57 31.81
CA GLY A 325 30.64 -4.19 31.83
C GLY A 325 31.78 -3.27 31.40
N ILE A 326 31.63 -1.95 31.57
CA ILE A 326 32.67 -0.95 31.32
C ILE A 326 33.60 -0.92 32.55
N LYS A 327 34.87 -1.20 32.34
CA LYS A 327 35.87 -1.38 33.38
C LYS A 327 37.15 -0.66 33.02
N VAL A 328 37.79 -0.11 34.04
CA VAL A 328 39.13 0.44 33.94
C VAL A 328 40.12 -0.69 34.22
N SER A 329 41.09 -0.88 33.35
CA SER A 329 42.15 -1.88 33.50
C SER A 329 43.42 -1.36 32.86
N ASN A 330 44.53 -1.37 33.61
CA ASN A 330 45.86 -0.94 33.13
C ASN A 330 45.87 0.46 32.48
N GLY A 331 45.19 1.43 33.08
CA GLY A 331 45.13 2.81 32.55
C GLY A 331 44.26 2.99 31.31
N LYS A 332 43.57 1.94 30.86
CA LYS A 332 42.61 1.96 29.76
C LYS A 332 41.19 1.66 30.27
N ILE A 333 40.19 2.02 29.49
CA ILE A 333 38.77 1.73 29.72
C ILE A 333 38.17 1.10 28.47
N ASN A 334 37.35 0.05 28.63
CA ASN A 334 36.75 -0.65 27.49
C ASN A 334 35.40 -0.07 27.07
N MET A 335 35.09 -0.15 25.78
CA MET A 335 33.71 -0.10 25.29
C MET A 335 32.88 -1.24 25.88
N PRO A 336 31.56 -1.06 26.02
CA PRO A 336 30.66 -2.17 26.35
C PRO A 336 30.87 -3.37 25.42
N THR A 337 30.73 -4.57 25.97
CA THR A 337 30.83 -5.83 25.21
C THR A 337 29.59 -6.68 25.48
N PRO A 338 28.45 -6.38 24.83
CA PRO A 338 27.23 -7.16 24.99
C PRO A 338 27.31 -8.55 24.32
N ARG A 339 28.38 -8.82 23.58
CA ARG A 339 28.70 -10.15 23.07
C ARG A 339 29.08 -11.07 24.22
N GLN A 340 28.38 -12.19 24.33
CA GLN A 340 28.60 -13.24 25.30
C GLN A 340 29.82 -14.10 24.93
N THR A 341 30.30 -14.92 25.86
CA THR A 341 31.49 -15.77 25.68
C THR A 341 31.33 -16.82 24.57
N ASP A 342 30.10 -17.22 24.25
CA ASP A 342 29.77 -18.11 23.14
C ASP A 342 29.71 -17.38 21.78
N GLY A 343 30.02 -16.08 21.76
CA GLY A 343 30.01 -15.25 20.56
C GLY A 343 28.65 -14.67 20.19
N LYS A 344 27.56 -15.01 20.89
CA LYS A 344 26.22 -14.48 20.62
C LYS A 344 26.05 -13.08 21.22
N THR A 345 25.21 -12.25 20.60
CA THR A 345 24.83 -10.95 21.17
C THR A 345 23.37 -11.01 21.59
N ALA A 346 23.08 -10.71 22.85
CA ALA A 346 21.72 -10.73 23.37
C ALA A 346 20.82 -9.74 22.61
N ILE A 347 19.58 -10.15 22.33
CA ILE A 347 18.56 -9.25 21.81
C ILE A 347 18.17 -8.28 22.92
N LEU A 348 18.28 -6.97 22.65
CA LEU A 348 17.89 -5.94 23.61
C LEU A 348 16.36 -5.91 23.77
N ARG A 349 15.88 -5.97 25.02
CA ARG A 349 14.46 -5.93 25.37
C ARG A 349 14.22 -5.11 26.63
N PRO A 350 13.01 -4.56 26.85
CA PRO A 350 12.72 -3.75 28.02
C PRO A 350 12.95 -4.50 29.34
N VAL A 351 13.46 -3.76 30.33
CA VAL A 351 13.55 -4.19 31.73
C VAL A 351 12.15 -4.50 32.29
N ASN A 352 12.08 -5.39 33.27
CA ASN A 352 10.81 -5.78 33.90
C ASN A 352 10.66 -5.27 35.35
N GLY A 353 11.56 -4.38 35.79
CA GLY A 353 11.56 -3.77 37.11
C GLY A 353 11.85 -4.73 38.28
N THR A 354 12.18 -5.99 38.01
CA THR A 354 12.50 -7.00 39.03
C THR A 354 13.80 -7.72 38.64
N ALA A 355 13.71 -8.92 38.08
CA ALA A 355 14.87 -9.76 37.74
C ALA A 355 15.63 -9.30 36.49
N ARG A 356 14.96 -8.59 35.57
CA ARG A 356 15.58 -8.04 34.35
C ARG A 356 15.88 -6.56 34.55
N LEU A 357 17.15 -6.30 34.84
CA LEU A 357 17.75 -4.97 35.04
C LEU A 357 18.55 -4.55 33.80
N PRO A 358 18.92 -3.26 33.65
CA PRO A 358 19.84 -2.83 32.60
C PRO A 358 21.13 -3.68 32.60
N GLY A 359 21.60 -4.09 31.42
CA GLY A 359 22.80 -4.91 31.29
C GLY A 359 22.69 -6.39 31.70
N SER A 360 21.61 -6.79 32.39
CA SER A 360 21.38 -8.21 32.72
C SER A 360 21.11 -9.05 31.46
N VAL A 361 21.73 -10.23 31.40
CA VAL A 361 21.57 -11.19 30.30
C VAL A 361 20.70 -12.34 30.77
N GLU A 362 19.65 -12.64 30.01
CA GLU A 362 18.84 -13.84 30.18
C GLU A 362 19.19 -14.82 29.07
N GLY A 363 19.39 -16.09 29.42
CA GLY A 363 19.64 -17.14 28.44
C GLY A 363 18.42 -17.46 27.57
N ASP A 364 18.66 -18.14 26.46
CA ASP A 364 17.61 -18.60 25.54
C ASP A 364 16.57 -19.46 26.27
N ALA A 365 15.30 -19.11 26.13
CA ALA A 365 14.20 -19.85 26.74
C ALA A 365 12.98 -19.89 25.80
N MET A 366 12.35 -21.06 25.71
CA MET A 366 11.05 -21.24 25.08
C MET A 366 9.98 -21.52 26.14
N ARG A 367 8.72 -21.20 25.84
CA ARG A 367 7.60 -21.60 26.71
C ARG A 367 7.54 -23.12 26.79
N ARG A 368 7.21 -23.65 27.96
CA ARG A 368 7.01 -25.09 28.16
C ARG A 368 5.91 -25.60 27.22
N LEU A 369 6.26 -26.53 26.34
CA LEU A 369 5.32 -27.29 25.52
C LEU A 369 5.08 -28.64 26.20
N GLN A 370 3.84 -28.94 26.57
CA GLN A 370 3.46 -30.25 27.13
C GLN A 370 2.34 -30.86 26.30
N GLY A 371 2.51 -32.13 25.94
CA GLY A 371 1.50 -32.99 25.34
C GLY A 371 1.87 -34.45 25.57
N ASP A 372 0.88 -35.32 25.60
CA ASP A 372 1.08 -36.75 25.82
C ASP A 372 0.92 -37.50 24.50
N PHE A 373 1.89 -38.35 24.17
CA PHE A 373 1.80 -39.30 23.07
C PHE A 373 1.70 -40.70 23.66
N TYR A 374 0.57 -41.38 23.41
CA TYR A 374 0.33 -42.73 23.92
C TYR A 374 -0.09 -43.65 22.78
N ALA A 375 0.67 -44.74 22.60
CA ALA A 375 0.32 -45.86 21.74
C ALA A 375 -0.18 -47.02 22.60
N ARG A 376 -1.42 -47.48 22.36
CA ARG A 376 -1.94 -48.68 23.01
C ARG A 376 -1.74 -49.88 22.10
N GLY A 377 -1.02 -50.89 22.58
CA GLY A 377 -1.09 -52.23 21.99
C GLY A 377 -2.41 -52.89 22.38
N VAL A 378 -3.25 -53.20 21.41
CA VAL A 378 -4.46 -54.01 21.59
C VAL A 378 -4.16 -55.40 21.02
N MET A 379 -4.27 -56.44 21.85
CA MET A 379 -4.21 -57.82 21.35
C MET A 379 -5.55 -58.14 20.71
N GLN A 380 -5.53 -58.48 19.43
CA GLN A 380 -6.72 -58.96 18.72
C GLN A 380 -6.96 -60.43 19.08
N ALA A 381 -8.21 -60.87 18.95
CA ALA A 381 -8.62 -62.23 19.30
C ALA A 381 -7.92 -63.33 18.47
N ASP A 382 -7.29 -62.98 17.35
CA ASP A 382 -6.50 -63.87 16.50
C ASP A 382 -5.01 -63.98 16.93
N GLY A 383 -4.64 -63.38 18.07
CA GLY A 383 -3.27 -63.38 18.59
C GLY A 383 -2.35 -62.32 17.97
N LYS A 384 -2.84 -61.49 17.03
CA LYS A 384 -2.05 -60.40 16.43
C LYS A 384 -2.10 -59.14 17.29
N ARG A 385 -1.00 -58.39 17.32
CA ARG A 385 -0.92 -57.08 18.00
C ARG A 385 -1.35 -56.00 17.02
N SER A 386 -2.34 -55.17 17.40
CA SER A 386 -2.69 -53.95 16.69
C SER A 386 -2.34 -52.74 17.55
N SER A 387 -1.59 -51.79 17.00
CA SER A 387 -1.32 -50.51 17.66
C SER A 387 -2.35 -49.48 17.24
N VAL A 388 -3.17 -49.00 18.18
CA VAL A 388 -4.05 -47.85 17.98
C VAL A 388 -3.43 -46.66 18.72
N GLY A 389 -2.92 -45.68 17.97
CA GLY A 389 -2.38 -44.42 18.50
C GLY A 389 -3.37 -43.27 18.35
N ALA A 390 -3.57 -42.49 19.40
CA ALA A 390 -4.33 -41.23 19.34
C ALA A 390 -3.52 -40.13 20.05
N ALA A 391 -3.36 -38.98 19.39
CA ALA A 391 -2.76 -37.79 20.02
C ALA A 391 -3.88 -36.96 20.67
N TRP A 392 -3.72 -36.60 21.95
CA TRP A 392 -4.68 -35.76 22.67
C TRP A 392 -3.95 -34.60 23.36
N GLY A 393 -4.50 -33.39 23.28
CA GLY A 393 -4.03 -32.27 24.08
C GLY A 393 -5.10 -31.20 24.29
N LYS A 394 -5.04 -30.48 25.41
CA LYS A 394 -5.93 -29.35 25.70
C LYS A 394 -5.54 -28.18 24.79
N ASN A 395 -6.44 -27.76 23.90
CA ASN A 395 -6.20 -26.78 22.82
C ASN A 395 -5.17 -27.23 21.76
N ALA A 396 -4.99 -28.53 21.53
CA ALA A 396 -4.03 -29.04 20.55
C ALA A 396 -4.48 -28.81 19.09
N SER A 397 -4.04 -27.70 18.49
CA SER A 397 -4.17 -27.45 17.03
C SER A 397 -2.97 -27.95 16.22
N LEU A 398 -1.92 -28.49 16.86
CA LEU A 398 -0.70 -28.98 16.19
C LEU A 398 -0.90 -30.32 15.45
N PHE A 399 -1.94 -31.08 15.80
CA PHE A 399 -2.29 -32.33 15.12
C PHE A 399 -3.80 -32.34 14.86
N SER A 400 -4.23 -31.84 13.70
CA SER A 400 -5.61 -31.98 13.25
C SER A 400 -5.84 -33.41 12.80
N ASN A 401 -6.56 -34.20 13.61
CA ASN A 401 -6.92 -35.55 13.27
C ASN A 401 -8.11 -35.54 12.30
N ALA A 402 -7.86 -35.32 11.00
CA ALA A 402 -8.86 -35.52 9.96
C ALA A 402 -8.96 -37.02 9.64
N SER A 403 -9.76 -37.74 10.43
CA SER A 403 -10.11 -39.12 10.11
C SER A 403 -11.01 -39.15 8.88
N ARG A 404 -10.45 -39.73 7.80
CA ARG A 404 -11.05 -40.30 6.57
C ARG A 404 -10.72 -39.50 5.30
N SER A 405 -9.70 -39.98 4.58
CA SER A 405 -9.69 -39.92 3.11
C SER A 405 -9.01 -41.16 2.57
N THR A 406 -9.57 -41.71 1.50
CA THR A 406 -9.16 -42.92 0.78
C THR A 406 -7.97 -42.71 -0.15
N ASP A 407 -7.30 -41.56 -0.11
CA ASP A 407 -6.16 -41.25 -0.95
C ASP A 407 -4.96 -40.83 -0.11
N GLU A 408 -3.82 -41.39 -0.50
CA GLU A 408 -2.45 -41.22 -0.03
C GLU A 408 -2.19 -39.99 0.87
N GLN A 409 -1.84 -40.25 2.14
CA GLN A 409 -0.94 -39.49 3.04
C GLN A 409 -1.29 -39.64 4.54
N ALA A 410 -1.77 -40.81 4.97
CA ALA A 410 -1.74 -41.15 6.40
C ALA A 410 -0.43 -41.86 6.74
N ILE A 411 0.31 -41.39 7.76
CA ILE A 411 1.38 -42.18 8.39
C ILE A 411 0.70 -43.28 9.21
N MET A 412 0.38 -44.39 8.54
CA MET A 412 -0.10 -45.61 9.19
C MET A 412 1.12 -46.35 9.77
N LEU A 413 1.13 -46.57 11.08
CA LEU A 413 2.01 -47.55 11.71
C LEU A 413 1.55 -48.94 11.25
N ASN A 414 2.19 -49.45 10.20
CA ASN A 414 1.70 -50.62 9.47
C ASN A 414 2.42 -51.89 9.95
N THR A 415 1.68 -52.80 10.56
CA THR A 415 2.15 -54.15 10.86
C THR A 415 2.33 -54.94 9.57
N ILE A 416 3.57 -55.19 9.16
CA ILE A 416 3.90 -56.15 8.10
C ILE A 416 3.78 -57.56 8.67
N ALA A 417 3.10 -58.46 7.94
CA ALA A 417 2.66 -59.78 8.40
C ALA A 417 3.75 -60.85 8.51
N ASP A 418 5.01 -60.55 8.22
CA ASP A 418 6.11 -61.52 8.31
C ASP A 418 7.40 -60.77 8.62
N TYR A 419 7.97 -60.98 9.82
CA TYR A 419 9.40 -61.22 10.07
C TYR A 419 9.68 -61.23 11.59
N LYS A 420 10.59 -62.13 12.00
CA LYS A 420 11.07 -62.45 13.36
C LYS A 420 11.87 -61.34 14.08
N TYR A 421 11.66 -60.07 13.77
CA TYR A 421 12.33 -58.96 14.47
C TYR A 421 11.29 -57.96 14.96
N GLU A 422 11.38 -57.59 16.23
CA GLU A 422 10.53 -56.58 16.86
C GLU A 422 10.68 -55.24 16.12
N VAL A 423 9.78 -54.96 15.18
CA VAL A 423 9.70 -53.64 14.56
C VAL A 423 9.04 -52.71 15.58
N VAL A 424 9.88 -51.99 16.32
CA VAL A 424 9.42 -50.83 17.07
C VAL A 424 9.13 -49.74 16.05
N ASP A 425 7.86 -49.52 15.78
CA ASP A 425 7.38 -48.43 14.93
C ASP A 425 7.99 -47.10 15.38
N ARG A 426 8.97 -46.61 14.63
CA ARG A 426 9.75 -45.43 14.97
C ARG A 426 9.11 -44.19 14.33
N VAL A 427 8.42 -43.39 15.13
CA VAL A 427 8.07 -42.02 14.74
C VAL A 427 9.30 -41.14 14.94
N MET A 428 10.01 -40.84 13.85
CA MET A 428 11.13 -39.89 13.88
C MET A 428 10.59 -38.47 13.67
N PHE A 429 10.64 -37.66 14.73
CA PHE A 429 10.41 -36.22 14.62
C PHE A 429 11.76 -35.53 14.50
N ASP A 430 12.09 -35.08 13.30
CA ASP A 430 13.28 -34.29 13.03
C ASP A 430 12.87 -32.99 12.33
N THR A 431 12.88 -31.91 13.11
CA THR A 431 12.50 -30.57 12.62
C THR A 431 13.44 -30.05 11.55
N GLN A 432 14.69 -30.55 11.47
CA GLN A 432 15.68 -30.11 10.49
C GLN A 432 15.23 -30.33 9.04
N ASN A 433 14.36 -31.31 8.80
CA ASN A 433 13.86 -31.67 7.47
C ASN A 433 12.82 -30.68 6.91
N THR A 434 12.27 -29.80 7.74
CA THR A 434 11.23 -28.82 7.32
C THR A 434 11.65 -27.39 7.63
N VAL A 435 12.48 -27.17 8.65
CA VAL A 435 13.02 -25.86 8.99
C VAL A 435 14.53 -25.96 9.29
N PRO A 436 15.36 -24.97 8.86
CA PRO A 436 16.77 -24.96 9.21
C PRO A 436 16.97 -24.98 10.74
N SER A 437 17.74 -25.96 11.23
CA SER A 437 18.13 -26.06 12.63
C SER A 437 19.50 -25.43 12.87
N SER A 438 19.76 -25.02 14.12
CA SER A 438 21.01 -24.40 14.54
C SER A 438 21.16 -24.50 16.07
N ASP A 439 22.36 -24.30 16.60
CA ASP A 439 22.68 -24.31 18.04
C ASP A 439 22.06 -23.12 18.83
N GLU A 440 21.17 -22.35 18.19
CA GLU A 440 20.50 -21.20 18.77
C GLU A 440 19.05 -21.12 18.25
N PHE A 441 18.12 -21.00 19.18
CA PHE A 441 16.73 -20.69 18.83
C PHE A 441 16.62 -19.22 18.45
N ARG A 442 16.45 -18.94 17.15
CA ARG A 442 16.31 -17.57 16.63
C ARG A 442 15.15 -17.45 15.67
N MET A 443 14.52 -16.27 15.69
CA MET A 443 13.65 -15.83 14.59
C MET A 443 14.50 -15.33 13.41
N LEU A 444 13.88 -15.11 12.26
CA LEU A 444 14.52 -14.43 11.14
C LEU A 444 15.11 -13.10 11.63
N ASN A 445 16.41 -12.90 11.38
CA ASN A 445 17.16 -11.74 11.87
C ASN A 445 18.16 -11.24 10.82
N MET A 446 18.71 -10.05 11.05
CA MET A 446 19.69 -9.40 10.18
C MET A 446 20.79 -8.77 11.04
N GLY A 447 22.03 -8.80 10.55
CA GLY A 447 23.18 -8.24 11.25
C GLY A 447 23.20 -6.71 11.20
N VAL A 448 23.45 -6.09 12.36
CA VAL A 448 23.67 -4.65 12.52
C VAL A 448 24.83 -4.42 13.51
N THR A 449 25.50 -3.28 13.40
CA THR A 449 26.52 -2.89 14.38
C THR A 449 25.84 -2.20 15.54
N LEU A 450 25.95 -2.75 16.75
CA LEU A 450 25.54 -2.04 17.96
C LEU A 450 26.60 -0.97 18.28
N THR A 451 26.14 0.27 18.43
CA THR A 451 27.00 1.43 18.68
C THR A 451 26.61 2.15 19.96
N MET A 452 27.57 2.89 20.50
CA MET A 452 27.38 3.83 21.61
C MET A 452 27.90 5.20 21.20
N TYR A 453 27.17 6.25 21.54
CA TYR A 453 27.60 7.62 21.33
C TYR A 453 28.52 8.08 22.46
N LEU A 454 29.70 8.60 22.11
CA LEU A 454 30.65 9.23 23.02
C LEU A 454 30.82 10.74 22.77
N GLY A 455 30.31 11.24 21.65
CA GLY A 455 30.33 12.68 21.31
C GLY A 455 31.70 13.28 20.99
N VAL A 456 32.70 12.43 20.78
CA VAL A 456 34.11 12.81 20.55
C VAL A 456 34.70 12.14 19.33
#